data_AF-A0AAW9K6W8-F1
#
_entry.id   AF-A0AAW9K6W8-F1
#
_cell.length_a   1.000
_cell.length_b   1.000
_cell.length_c   1.000
_cell.angle_alpha   90.00
_cell.angle_beta   90.00
_cell.angle_gamma   90.00
#
_symmetry.space_group_name_H-M   'P 1'
#
loop_
_entity.id
_entity.type
_entity.pdbx_description
1 polymer ?
#
loop_
_entity_poly.entity_id
_entity_poly.type
_entity_poly.pdbx_seq_one_letter_code
_entity_poly.pdbx_strand_id
1 'polypeptide(L)' 'MSYKLLIINPGSTSTKIGVYQDEKEVFIETLRHSAEEIGEYESIYDQFLFRKEIIIK' A
#
# COMPACT_ATOMS: atom_id res chain seq x y z
N MET A 1 10.78 -19.18 16.61
CA MET A 1 11.13 -17.84 16.09
C MET A 1 9.84 -17.12 15.79
N SER A 2 9.81 -15.80 15.93
CA SER A 2 8.63 -14.98 15.62
C SER A 2 8.97 -14.06 14.46
N TYR A 3 8.16 -14.06 13.40
CA TYR A 3 8.40 -13.32 12.17
C TYR A 3 7.69 -11.99 12.20
N LYS A 4 8.40 -10.94 11.75
CA LYS A 4 7.77 -9.67 11.45
C LYS A 4 7.50 -9.60 9.95
N LEU A 5 6.23 -9.52 9.59
CA LEU A 5 5.76 -9.53 8.21
C LEU A 5 5.29 -8.12 7.84
N LEU A 6 5.75 -7.61 6.69
CA LEU A 6 5.23 -6.41 6.06
C LEU A 6 4.43 -6.82 4.82
N ILE A 7 3.14 -6.51 4.84
CA ILE A 7 2.21 -6.80 3.76
C ILE A 7 1.85 -5.48 3.08
N ILE A 8 2.11 -5.39 1.77
CA ILE A 8 1.73 -4.25 0.93
C ILE A 8 0.78 -4.77 -0.13
N ASN A 9 -0.46 -4.29 -0.12
CA ASN A 9 -1.52 -4.72 -1.03
C ASN A 9 -2.08 -3.51 -1.82
N PRO A 10 -1.55 -3.22 -3.02
CA PRO A 10 -2.11 -2.23 -3.92
C PRO A 10 -3.45 -2.69 -4.51
N GLY A 11 -4.52 -1.94 -4.25
CA GLY A 11 -5.80 -2.06 -4.94
C GLY A 11 -5.99 -0.97 -5.99
N SER A 12 -7.14 -0.96 -6.69
CA SER A 12 -7.43 0.01 -7.76
C SER A 12 -7.30 1.46 -7.28
N THR A 13 -8.00 1.82 -6.22
CA THR A 13 -8.04 3.18 -5.63
C THR A 13 -7.52 3.21 -4.19
N SER A 14 -6.78 2.19 -3.78
CA SER A 14 -6.25 2.11 -2.41
C SER A 14 -4.93 1.36 -2.35
N THR A 15 -4.23 1.46 -1.22
CA THR A 15 -3.10 0.61 -0.87
C THR A 15 -3.19 0.30 0.61
N LYS A 16 -3.34 -0.98 0.95
CA LYS A 16 -3.37 -1.45 2.33
C LYS A 16 -1.97 -1.86 2.75
N ILE A 17 -1.53 -1.34 3.90
CA ILE A 17 -0.26 -1.67 4.54
C ILE A 17 -0.60 -2.40 5.84
N GLY A 18 0.04 -3.54 6.10
CA GLY A 18 -0.12 -4.27 7.34
C GLY A 18 1.23 -4.74 7.88
N VAL A 19 1.44 -4.57 9.19
CA VAL A 19 2.57 -5.18 9.91
C VAL A 19 2.02 -6.24 10.84
N TYR A 20 2.51 -7.45 10.70
CA TYR A 20 2.10 -8.59 11.52
C TYR A 20 3.31 -9.16 12.26
N GLN A 21 3.08 -9.64 13.48
CA GLN A 21 4.00 -10.47 14.22
C GLN A 21 3.40 -11.88 14.24
N ASP A 22 3.95 -12.76 13.39
CA ASP A 22 3.31 -14.02 13.02
C ASP A 22 1.87 -13.78 12.53
N GLU A 23 0.86 -14.34 13.21
CA GLU A 23 -0.56 -14.15 12.86
C GLU A 23 -1.19 -12.92 13.53
N LYS A 24 -0.46 -12.24 14.43
CA LYS A 24 -0.98 -11.09 15.16
C LYS A 24 -0.79 -9.80 14.38
N GLU A 25 -1.88 -9.09 14.14
CA GLU A 25 -1.84 -7.73 13.61
C GLU A 25 -1.21 -6.77 14.62
N VAL A 26 -0.19 -6.03 14.17
CA VAL A 26 0.50 -4.98 14.95
C VAL A 26 0.07 -3.61 14.46
N PHE A 27 -0.11 -3.48 13.15
CA PHE A 27 -0.48 -2.24 12.50
C PHE A 27 -1.22 -2.54 11.21
N ILE A 28 -2.25 -1.75 10.92
CA ILE A 28 -2.91 -1.75 9.62
C ILE A 28 -3.25 -0.31 9.24
N GLU A 29 -2.97 0.03 8.00
CA GLU A 29 -3.35 1.30 7.40
C GLU A 29 -3.89 1.06 6.00
N THR A 30 -4.83 1.89 5.59
CA THR A 30 -5.36 1.87 4.22
C THR A 30 -5.26 3.27 3.65
N LEU A 31 -4.27 3.45 2.78
CA LEU A 31 -4.08 4.64 1.98
C LEU A 31 -5.14 4.64 0.89
N ARG A 32 -5.88 5.74 0.76
CA ARG A 32 -6.90 5.92 -0.28
C ARG A 32 -6.38 6.92 -1.30
N HIS A 33 -6.60 6.59 -2.57
CA HIS A 33 -6.23 7.42 -3.71
C HIS A 33 -7.52 7.84 -4.39
N SER A 34 -7.63 9.09 -4.80
CA SER A 34 -8.76 9.53 -5.60
C SER A 34 -8.69 8.92 -7.01
N ALA A 35 -9.83 8.79 -7.68
CA ALA A 35 -9.86 8.35 -9.07
C ALA A 35 -9.18 9.37 -10.00
N GLU A 36 -9.19 10.65 -9.62
CA GLU A 36 -8.51 11.73 -10.33
C GLU A 36 -6.99 11.53 -10.29
N GLU A 37 -6.38 11.38 -9.11
CA GLU A 37 -4.95 11.12 -8.95
C GLU A 37 -4.50 9.85 -9.68
N ILE A 38 -5.27 8.76 -9.57
CA ILE A 38 -4.94 7.50 -10.27
C ILE A 38 -5.09 7.65 -11.79
N GLY A 39 -6.04 8.48 -12.24
CA GLY A 39 -6.31 8.74 -13.65
C GLY A 39 -5.22 9.55 -14.36
N GLU A 40 -4.27 10.14 -13.63
CA GLU A 40 -3.12 10.84 -14.21
C GLU A 40 -2.09 9.89 -14.84
N TYR A 41 -2.17 8.59 -14.57
CA TYR A 41 -1.21 7.58 -15.02
C TYR A 41 -1.75 6.77 -16.21
N GLU A 42 -0.95 6.63 -17.28
CA GLU A 42 -1.34 5.89 -18.49
C GLU A 42 -1.49 4.38 -18.23
N SER A 43 -0.67 3.82 -17.34
CA SER A 43 -0.72 2.41 -16.97
C SER A 43 -0.57 2.19 -15.46
N ILE A 44 -0.90 0.98 -15.00
CA ILE A 44 -0.71 0.58 -13.59
C ILE A 44 0.78 0.62 -13.20
N TYR A 45 1.69 0.33 -14.14
CA TYR A 45 3.13 0.35 -13.86
C TYR A 45 3.63 1.76 -13.57
N ASP A 46 3.04 2.77 -14.20
CA ASP A 46 3.44 4.17 -14.01
C ASP A 46 3.10 4.69 -12.61
N GLN A 47 2.16 4.05 -11.91
CA GLN A 47 1.80 4.38 -10.53
C GLN A 47 2.84 3.92 -9.50
N PHE A 48 3.89 3.18 -9.90
CA PHE A 48 4.84 2.56 -8.97
C PHE A 48 5.50 3.58 -8.02
N LEU A 49 6.05 4.67 -8.57
CA LEU A 49 6.75 5.68 -7.78
C LEU A 49 5.79 6.41 -6.85
N PHE A 50 4.64 6.84 -7.37
CA PHE A 50 3.57 7.48 -6.58
C PHE A 50 3.15 6.63 -5.38
N ARG A 51 2.83 5.34 -5.61
CA ARG A 51 2.41 4.44 -4.53
C ARG A 51 3.53 4.23 -3.51
N LYS A 52 4.78 4.08 -3.97
CA LYS A 52 5.94 3.93 -3.08
C LYS A 52 6.15 5.17 -2.21
N GLU A 53 6.06 6.36 -2.79
CA GLU A 53 6.28 7.61 -2.05
C GLU A 53 5.23 7.83 -0.96
N ILE A 54 3.96 7.53 -1.23
CA ILE A 54 2.90 7.65 -0.22
C ILE A 54 3.12 6.65 0.93
N ILE A 55 3.61 5.44 0.65
CA ILE A 55 3.89 4.43 1.70
C ILE A 55 5.04 4.87 2.64
N ILE A 56 6.00 5.66 2.15
CA ILE A 56 7.20 6.05 2.91
C ILE A 56 7.00 7.34 3.73
N LYS A 57 5.96 8.12 3.44
CA LYS A 57 5.61 9.33 4.20
C LYS A 57 5.08 8.98 5.59
#